data_AF-A0A4R8XAK2-F1
#
_entry.id   AF-A0A4R8XAK2-F1
#
_cell.length_a   1.000
_cell.length_b   1.000
_cell.length_c   1.000
_cell.angle_alpha   90.00
_cell.angle_beta   90.00
_cell.angle_gamma   90.00
#
_symmetry.space_group_name_H-M   'P 1'
#
loop_
_entity.id
_entity.type
_entity.pdbx_description
1 polymer ?
#
loop_
_entity_poly.entity_id
_entity_poly.type
_entity_poly.pdbx_seq_one_letter_code
_entity_poly.pdbx_strand_id
1 'polypeptide(L)'
;MRTEWPIIDTATNRERIKSRTAFQLHVKEKPDATGRVVLRCPALAASPTVTCPLRELLKTVTDKIRPAVDVEDLPDFADKICSQHSVSFDIANNRRNAQAFEHGTKEWDEFHDHARNSIESLNDQIKSNGPEDIESARRRRVRGFGAAQIIVAILLTNFNLRKIAAFISDKIRDNAKNTFTENPSSARFAAATANGTTPTPTPTRPA
;
A
#
# COMPACT_ATOMS: atom_id res chain seq x y z
N MET A 1 -15.87 -3.01 36.31
CA MET A 1 -16.78 -2.37 35.35
C MET A 1 -16.05 -2.30 34.02
N ARG A 2 -16.49 -3.08 33.02
CA ARG A 2 -15.90 -3.06 31.69
C ARG A 2 -16.63 -1.97 30.92
N THR A 3 -15.99 -0.82 30.73
CA THR A 3 -16.54 0.31 30.00
C THR A 3 -16.78 -0.11 28.55
N GLU A 4 -18.03 -0.01 28.10
CA GLU A 4 -18.34 -0.01 26.68
C GLU A 4 -17.64 1.21 26.08
N TRP A 5 -16.61 0.97 25.26
CA TRP A 5 -15.93 2.03 24.55
C TRP A 5 -16.95 2.68 23.60
N PRO A 6 -17.20 4.00 23.68
CA PRO A 6 -18.13 4.65 22.78
C PRO A 6 -17.65 4.45 21.34
N ILE A 7 -18.58 4.17 20.43
CA ILE A 7 -18.27 4.10 18.99
C ILE A 7 -17.83 5.50 18.57
N ILE A 8 -16.56 5.65 18.22
CA ILE A 8 -15.98 6.91 17.74
C ILE A 8 -16.18 6.97 16.23
N ASP A 9 -16.63 8.12 15.71
CA ASP A 9 -16.75 8.32 14.27
C ASP A 9 -15.37 8.43 13.58
N THR A 10 -15.35 8.19 12.28
CA THR A 10 -14.11 8.15 11.50
C THR A 10 -13.34 9.48 11.51
N ALA A 11 -14.03 10.62 11.53
CA ALA A 11 -13.37 11.93 11.52
C ALA A 11 -12.65 12.16 12.85
N THR A 12 -13.33 11.93 13.97
CA THR A 12 -12.73 12.01 15.31
C THR A 12 -11.58 11.03 15.48
N ASN A 13 -11.70 9.79 14.97
CA ASN A 13 -10.61 8.82 15.03
C ASN A 13 -9.36 9.30 14.26
N ARG A 14 -9.54 9.88 13.08
CA ARG A 14 -8.43 10.42 12.27
C ARG A 14 -7.74 11.61 12.94
N GLU A 15 -8.49 12.48 13.61
CA GLU A 15 -7.90 13.56 14.41
C GLU A 15 -7.07 13.02 15.58
N ARG A 16 -7.55 11.96 16.25
CA ARG A 16 -6.79 11.26 17.30
C ARG A 16 -5.54 10.57 16.77
N ILE A 17 -5.57 10.04 15.55
CA ILE A 17 -4.36 9.49 14.92
C ILE A 17 -3.34 10.62 14.68
N LYS A 18 -3.77 11.77 14.17
CA LYS A 18 -2.89 12.93 13.99
C LYS A 18 -2.27 13.36 15.33
N SER A 19 -3.02 13.39 16.42
CA SER A 19 -2.46 13.76 17.73
C SER A 19 -1.42 12.75 18.25
N ARG A 20 -1.53 11.47 17.87
CA ARG A 20 -0.55 10.43 18.24
C ARG A 20 0.80 10.59 17.55
N THR A 21 0.86 11.28 16.40
CA THR A 21 2.13 11.52 15.70
C THR A 21 3.15 12.26 16.58
N ALA A 22 2.70 13.10 17.51
CA ALA A 22 3.57 13.76 18.48
C ALA A 22 4.37 12.77 19.34
N PHE A 23 3.82 11.58 19.62
CA PHE A 23 4.44 10.54 20.45
C PHE A 23 5.38 9.63 19.66
N GLN A 24 5.53 9.81 18.34
CA GLN A 24 6.46 9.02 17.55
C GLN A 24 7.91 9.29 17.96
N LEU A 25 8.73 8.24 17.96
CA LEU A 25 10.17 8.39 18.16
C LEU A 25 10.76 9.22 17.04
N HIS A 26 11.62 10.18 17.38
CA HIS A 26 12.28 10.99 16.37
C HIS A 26 13.48 10.25 15.78
N VAL A 27 13.71 10.40 14.48
CA VAL A 27 14.93 9.92 13.83
C VAL A 27 16.08 10.84 14.20
N LYS A 28 17.12 10.29 14.83
CA LYS A 28 18.34 11.04 15.17
C LYS A 28 19.37 10.97 14.05
N GLU A 29 19.59 9.77 13.52
CA GLU A 29 20.57 9.52 12.45
C GLU A 29 19.93 8.67 11.36
N LYS A 30 20.42 8.83 10.12
CA LYS A 30 19.95 8.06 8.96
C LYS A 30 20.23 6.56 9.16
N PRO A 31 19.47 5.68 8.47
CA PRO A 31 19.74 4.25 8.50
C PRO A 31 21.19 3.93 8.13
N ASP A 32 21.82 3.02 8.87
CA ASP A 32 23.16 2.50 8.57
C ASP A 32 23.14 1.56 7.34
N ALA A 33 24.31 1.08 6.93
CA ALA A 33 24.44 0.14 5.81
C ALA A 33 23.70 -1.20 6.04
N THR A 34 23.41 -1.54 7.29
CA THR A 34 22.63 -2.73 7.68
C THR A 34 21.13 -2.43 7.84
N GLY A 35 20.71 -1.18 7.69
CA GLY A 35 19.33 -0.72 7.82
C GLY A 35 18.86 -0.49 9.26
N ARG A 36 19.78 -0.40 10.23
CA ARG A 36 19.44 0.04 11.59
C ARG A 36 19.31 1.55 11.65
N VAL A 37 18.34 2.03 12.41
CA VAL A 37 18.04 3.46 12.55
C VAL A 37 18.19 3.86 14.01
N VAL A 38 18.92 4.95 14.25
CA VAL A 38 19.05 5.52 15.58
C VAL A 38 17.86 6.45 15.85
N LEU A 39 17.04 6.07 16.82
CA LEU A 39 15.87 6.82 17.25
C LEU A 39 16.08 7.42 18.64
N ARG A 40 15.32 8.46 18.94
CA ARG A 40 15.34 9.18 20.23
C ARG A 40 13.92 9.37 20.76
N CYS A 41 13.81 9.47 22.08
CA CYS A 41 12.56 9.79 22.77
C CYS A 41 12.01 11.17 22.30
N PRO A 42 10.70 11.31 22.02
CA PRO A 42 10.09 12.58 21.59
C PRO A 42 10.13 13.67 22.66
N ALA A 43 10.21 13.30 23.94
CA ALA A 43 10.39 14.24 25.06
C ALA A 43 11.83 14.77 25.16
N LEU A 44 12.77 14.13 24.47
CA LEU A 44 14.20 14.40 24.58
C LEU A 44 14.69 15.13 23.32
N ALA A 45 14.54 16.46 23.26
CA ALA A 45 15.09 17.28 22.19
C ALA A 45 15.17 18.78 22.48
N ALA A 46 15.88 19.50 21.60
CA ALA A 46 15.77 20.96 21.51
C ALA A 46 14.37 21.41 21.07
N SER A 47 13.66 20.56 20.33
CA SER A 47 12.25 20.73 19.96
C SER A 47 11.46 19.47 20.31
N PRO A 48 11.12 19.26 21.60
CA PRO A 48 10.35 18.11 22.03
C PRO A 48 8.89 18.26 21.61
N THR A 49 8.27 17.15 21.24
CA THR A 49 6.86 17.10 20.79
C THR A 49 5.91 16.72 21.91
N VAL A 50 6.40 16.05 22.96
CA VAL A 50 5.62 15.62 24.13
C VAL A 50 6.31 16.03 25.43
N THR A 51 5.54 16.12 26.51
CA THR A 51 6.06 16.23 27.88
C THR A 51 5.97 14.86 28.54
N CYS A 52 7.04 14.37 29.18
CA CYS A 52 7.07 13.06 29.81
C CYS A 52 7.54 13.17 31.27
N PRO A 53 6.86 12.54 32.24
CA PRO A 53 7.28 12.56 33.65
C PRO A 53 8.67 11.98 33.90
N LEU A 54 9.16 11.10 33.02
CA LEU A 54 10.48 10.47 33.14
C LEU A 54 11.63 11.35 32.60
N ARG A 55 11.34 12.50 31.98
CA ARG A 55 12.35 13.34 31.31
C ARG A 55 12.14 14.82 31.61
N GLU A 56 13.17 15.45 32.14
CA GLU A 56 13.22 16.90 32.25
C GLU A 56 13.43 17.56 30.87
N LEU A 57 12.62 18.58 30.59
CA LEU A 57 12.78 19.39 29.38
C LEU A 57 14.04 20.25 29.49
N LEU A 58 14.74 20.44 28.37
CA LEU A 58 15.89 21.35 28.34
C LEU A 58 15.42 22.79 28.58
N LYS A 59 16.22 23.57 29.31
CA LYS A 59 15.92 24.99 29.62
C LYS A 59 15.73 25.88 28.39
N THR A 60 16.26 25.45 27.24
CA THR A 60 16.18 26.17 25.96
C THR A 60 14.90 25.89 25.19
N VAL A 61 14.04 24.98 25.66
CA VAL A 61 12.79 24.62 24.99
C VAL A 61 11.79 25.77 25.13
N THR A 62 11.20 26.17 24.00
CA THR A 62 10.13 27.17 24.01
C THR A 62 8.93 26.67 24.81
N ASP A 63 8.35 27.55 25.60
CA ASP A 63 7.09 27.31 26.30
C ASP A 63 5.94 27.22 25.28
N LYS A 64 5.57 25.98 24.94
CA LYS A 64 4.44 25.66 24.06
C LYS A 64 3.69 24.51 24.68
N ILE A 65 2.37 24.52 24.52
CA ILE A 65 1.50 23.42 24.94
C ILE A 65 1.86 22.18 24.12
N ARG A 66 2.06 21.07 24.82
CA ARG A 66 2.40 19.75 24.26
C ARG A 66 1.52 18.71 24.92
N PRO A 67 1.13 17.65 24.19
CA PRO A 67 0.51 16.51 24.83
C PRO A 67 1.49 15.91 25.86
N ALA A 68 0.97 15.63 27.05
CA ALA A 68 1.71 14.98 28.11
C ALA A 68 1.48 13.46 28.05
N VAL A 69 2.51 12.69 28.39
CA VAL A 69 2.37 11.26 28.70
C VAL A 69 1.70 11.14 30.06
N ASP A 70 0.63 10.36 30.14
CA ASP A 70 -0.09 10.14 31.40
C ASP A 70 0.76 9.30 32.37
N VAL A 71 0.63 9.55 33.67
CA VAL A 71 1.46 8.87 34.68
C VAL A 71 1.07 7.39 34.77
N GLU A 72 -0.20 7.09 34.58
CA GLU A 72 -0.80 5.76 34.55
C GLU A 72 -0.36 4.94 33.32
N ASP A 73 0.08 5.60 32.24
CA ASP A 73 0.58 4.96 31.03
C ASP A 73 2.09 4.65 31.09
N LEU A 74 2.77 5.04 32.18
CA LEU A 74 4.19 4.76 32.33
C LEU A 74 4.45 3.27 32.56
N PRO A 75 5.49 2.69 31.94
CA PRO A 75 5.85 1.31 32.21
C PRO A 75 6.42 1.16 33.62
N ASP A 76 6.11 0.06 34.30
CA ASP A 76 6.70 -0.30 35.59
C ASP A 76 8.23 -0.32 35.53
N PHE A 77 8.79 -0.70 34.38
CA PHE A 77 10.22 -0.74 34.12
C PHE A 77 10.58 0.04 32.85
N ALA A 78 11.39 1.09 33.02
CA ALA A 78 11.83 1.93 31.91
C ALA A 78 12.84 1.20 31.00
N ASP A 79 12.52 1.09 29.71
CA ASP A 79 13.42 0.55 28.70
C ASP A 79 14.56 1.54 28.37
N LYS A 80 15.55 1.12 27.58
CA LYS A 80 16.72 1.90 27.16
C LYS A 80 16.35 3.23 26.51
N ILE A 81 15.23 3.30 25.78
CA ILE A 81 14.77 4.55 25.14
C ILE A 81 14.35 5.62 26.17
N CYS A 82 13.87 5.18 27.34
CA CYS A 82 13.44 6.05 28.42
C CYS A 82 14.61 6.54 29.29
N SER A 83 15.76 5.87 29.26
CA SER A 83 16.96 6.23 30.04
C SER A 83 18.08 6.87 29.20
N GLN A 84 18.35 6.37 27.99
CA GLN A 84 19.44 6.82 27.11
C GLN A 84 19.02 7.96 26.17
N HIS A 85 19.98 8.72 25.64
CA HIS A 85 19.66 9.81 24.70
C HIS A 85 19.20 9.32 23.32
N SER A 86 19.59 8.11 22.93
CA SER A 86 19.19 7.48 21.67
C SER A 86 19.43 5.98 21.72
N VAL A 87 18.65 5.22 20.96
CA VAL A 87 18.75 3.76 20.85
C VAL A 87 18.70 3.37 19.37
N SER A 88 19.45 2.33 18.99
CA SER A 88 19.44 1.78 17.64
C SER A 88 18.34 0.72 17.50
N PHE A 89 17.51 0.85 16.47
CA PHE A 89 16.43 -0.06 16.14
C PHE A 89 16.71 -0.75 14.81
N ASP A 90 16.55 -2.07 14.77
CA ASP A 90 16.69 -2.86 13.55
C ASP A 90 15.38 -2.88 12.77
N ILE A 91 15.12 -1.78 12.06
CA ILE A 91 13.87 -1.61 11.30
C ILE A 91 13.88 -2.51 10.06
N ALA A 92 15.05 -2.77 9.46
CA ALA A 92 15.18 -3.63 8.29
C ALA A 92 14.70 -5.07 8.55
N ASN A 93 15.03 -5.63 9.72
CA ASN A 93 14.53 -6.95 10.12
C ASN A 93 13.05 -6.96 10.57
N ASN A 94 12.45 -5.78 10.78
CA ASN A 94 11.03 -5.63 11.10
C ASN A 94 10.13 -5.46 9.86
N ARG A 95 10.61 -5.82 8.66
CA ARG A 95 9.86 -5.63 7.39
C ARG A 95 8.48 -6.26 7.39
N ARG A 96 8.25 -7.33 8.16
CA ARG A 96 6.92 -7.97 8.31
C ARG A 96 5.89 -7.02 8.94
N ASN A 97 6.31 -6.14 9.84
CA ASN A 97 5.42 -5.20 10.52
C ASN A 97 5.53 -3.77 9.94
N ALA A 98 6.37 -3.57 8.93
CA ALA A 98 6.50 -2.29 8.25
C ALA A 98 5.24 -2.04 7.42
N GLN A 99 4.49 -0.99 7.77
CA GLN A 99 3.39 -0.48 6.97
C GLN A 99 3.85 0.78 6.25
N ALA A 100 3.46 0.94 4.99
CA ALA A 100 3.79 2.12 4.20
C ALA A 100 3.03 3.37 4.67
N PHE A 101 1.80 3.16 5.16
CA PHE A 101 0.93 4.20 5.72
C PHE A 101 0.54 3.82 7.15
N GLU A 102 0.38 4.82 8.00
CA GLU A 102 -0.13 4.61 9.36
C GLU A 102 -1.57 4.12 9.32
N HIS A 103 -1.86 3.04 10.05
CA HIS A 103 -3.18 2.43 10.08
C HIS A 103 -4.28 3.42 10.48
N GLY A 104 -5.38 3.44 9.71
CA GLY A 104 -6.56 4.29 9.95
C GLY A 104 -6.39 5.75 9.52
N THR A 105 -5.26 6.10 8.91
CA THR A 105 -5.15 7.36 8.15
C THR A 105 -6.00 7.32 6.89
N LYS A 106 -6.30 8.49 6.33
CA LYS A 106 -7.10 8.58 5.10
C LYS A 106 -6.38 7.88 3.94
N GLU A 107 -5.07 8.09 3.84
CA GLU A 107 -4.20 7.50 2.83
C GLU A 107 -4.14 5.97 2.97
N TRP A 108 -4.10 5.47 4.21
CA TRP A 108 -4.19 4.04 4.48
C TRP A 108 -5.55 3.48 4.07
N ASP A 109 -6.67 4.13 4.43
CA ASP A 109 -8.02 3.69 4.05
C ASP A 109 -8.17 3.64 2.52
N GLU A 110 -7.77 4.70 1.81
CA GLU A 110 -7.85 4.75 0.35
C GLU A 110 -7.03 3.63 -0.30
N PHE A 111 -5.78 3.46 0.11
CA PHE A 111 -4.93 2.39 -0.41
C PHE A 111 -5.51 0.99 -0.09
N HIS A 112 -5.90 0.78 1.16
CA HIS A 112 -6.36 -0.50 1.65
C HIS A 112 -7.71 -0.87 1.04
N ASP A 113 -8.67 0.05 0.93
CA ASP A 113 -9.98 -0.19 0.33
C ASP A 113 -9.83 -0.59 -1.13
N HIS A 114 -9.02 0.12 -1.91
CA HIS A 114 -8.77 -0.25 -3.30
C HIS A 114 -8.09 -1.61 -3.45
N ALA A 115 -7.04 -1.88 -2.66
CA ALA A 115 -6.32 -3.15 -2.69
C ALA A 115 -7.22 -4.31 -2.25
N ARG A 116 -8.00 -4.11 -1.18
CA ARG A 116 -8.91 -5.11 -0.62
C ARG A 116 -10.05 -5.41 -1.56
N ASN A 117 -10.73 -4.40 -2.09
CA ASN A 117 -11.83 -4.59 -3.05
C ASN A 117 -11.36 -5.37 -4.28
N SER A 118 -10.12 -5.14 -4.74
CA SER A 118 -9.54 -5.89 -5.85
C SER A 118 -9.35 -7.38 -5.52
N ILE A 119 -8.86 -7.68 -4.32
CA ILE A 119 -8.69 -9.07 -3.85
C ILE A 119 -10.02 -9.74 -3.55
N GLU A 120 -10.98 -9.03 -2.97
CA GLU A 120 -12.33 -9.54 -2.71
C GLU A 120 -13.04 -9.85 -4.03
N SER A 121 -12.97 -8.96 -5.02
CA SER A 121 -13.47 -9.21 -6.37
C SER A 121 -12.81 -10.42 -7.03
N LEU A 122 -11.48 -10.55 -6.88
CA LEU A 122 -10.75 -11.71 -7.41
C LEU A 122 -11.21 -13.02 -6.73
N ASN A 123 -11.34 -12.99 -5.41
CA ASN A 123 -11.78 -14.15 -4.63
C ASN A 123 -13.21 -14.55 -5.00
N ASP A 124 -14.12 -13.60 -5.17
CA ASP A 124 -15.49 -13.85 -5.59
C ASP A 124 -15.56 -14.51 -6.96
N GLN A 125 -14.71 -14.09 -7.91
CA GLN A 125 -14.62 -14.73 -9.23
C GLN A 125 -14.16 -16.19 -9.16
N ILE A 126 -13.29 -16.53 -8.21
CA ILE A 126 -12.84 -17.92 -8.01
C ILE A 126 -13.94 -18.73 -7.31
N LYS A 127 -14.57 -18.15 -6.29
CA LYS A 127 -15.48 -18.84 -5.38
C LYS A 127 -16.81 -19.20 -6.03
N SER A 128 -17.52 -18.21 -6.58
CA SER A 128 -18.95 -18.34 -6.90
C SER A 128 -19.36 -17.67 -8.22
N ASN A 129 -18.63 -16.64 -8.67
CA ASN A 129 -19.03 -15.80 -9.81
C ASN A 129 -18.23 -16.07 -11.09
N GLY A 130 -17.50 -17.19 -11.17
CA GLY A 130 -16.68 -17.55 -12.33
C GLY A 130 -16.87 -18.99 -12.79
N PRO A 131 -16.32 -19.33 -13.98
CA PRO A 131 -16.37 -20.68 -14.54
C PRO A 131 -15.83 -21.79 -13.64
N GLU A 132 -14.96 -21.46 -12.70
CA GLU A 132 -14.34 -22.40 -11.77
C GLU A 132 -15.24 -22.77 -10.59
N ASP A 133 -15.98 -21.79 -10.03
CA ASP A 133 -17.03 -21.97 -9.01
C ASP A 133 -16.63 -23.01 -7.95
N ILE A 134 -15.51 -22.75 -7.26
CA ILE A 134 -14.93 -23.73 -6.32
C ILE A 134 -15.81 -23.96 -5.09
N GLU A 135 -16.69 -23.02 -4.78
CA GLU A 135 -17.64 -23.12 -3.67
C GLU A 135 -18.71 -24.18 -3.95
N SER A 136 -19.13 -24.31 -5.21
CA SER A 136 -20.14 -25.29 -5.62
C SER A 136 -19.68 -26.73 -5.43
N ALA A 137 -20.43 -27.47 -4.61
CA ALA A 137 -20.24 -28.91 -4.44
C ALA A 137 -20.42 -29.69 -5.76
N ARG A 138 -21.14 -29.13 -6.75
CA ARG A 138 -21.34 -29.74 -8.07
C ARG A 138 -20.06 -29.81 -8.91
N ARG A 139 -19.08 -28.96 -8.63
CA ARG A 139 -17.74 -28.97 -9.26
C ARG A 139 -16.76 -29.88 -8.53
N ARG A 140 -17.07 -30.27 -7.30
CA ARG A 140 -16.30 -31.19 -6.45
C ARG A 140 -17.06 -32.50 -6.20
N ARG A 141 -17.51 -33.16 -7.27
CA ARG A 141 -18.39 -34.34 -7.19
C ARG A 141 -17.75 -35.57 -6.53
N VAL A 142 -16.43 -35.59 -6.42
CA VAL A 142 -15.69 -36.70 -5.80
C VAL A 142 -15.68 -36.50 -4.28
N ARG A 143 -16.09 -37.53 -3.55
CA ARG A 143 -16.08 -37.52 -2.08
C ARG A 143 -14.67 -37.79 -1.54
N GLY A 144 -14.32 -37.13 -0.44
CA GLY A 144 -13.04 -37.27 0.24
C GLY A 144 -12.16 -36.03 0.12
N PHE A 145 -11.47 -35.69 1.21
CA PHE A 145 -10.69 -34.46 1.33
C PHE A 145 -9.55 -34.37 0.30
N GLY A 146 -8.82 -35.47 0.06
CA GLY A 146 -7.73 -35.51 -0.91
C GLY A 146 -8.21 -35.30 -2.36
N ALA A 147 -9.33 -35.91 -2.75
CA ALA A 147 -9.90 -35.71 -4.08
C ALA A 147 -10.41 -34.27 -4.27
N ALA A 148 -11.00 -33.68 -3.24
CA ALA A 148 -11.43 -32.28 -3.27
C ALA A 148 -10.24 -31.32 -3.42
N GLN A 149 -9.11 -31.58 -2.76
CA GLN A 149 -7.88 -30.77 -2.91
C GLN A 149 -7.35 -30.79 -4.34
N ILE A 150 -7.28 -31.97 -4.99
CA ILE A 150 -6.81 -32.09 -6.37
C ILE A 150 -7.73 -31.33 -7.33
N ILE A 151 -9.05 -31.46 -7.17
CA ILE A 151 -10.02 -30.75 -8.01
C ILE A 151 -9.90 -29.23 -7.84
N VAL A 152 -9.81 -28.74 -6.60
CA VAL A 152 -9.62 -27.31 -6.32
C VAL A 152 -8.31 -26.79 -6.93
N ALA A 153 -7.22 -27.57 -6.86
CA ALA A 153 -5.95 -27.20 -7.46
C ALA A 153 -6.05 -27.08 -9.00
N ILE A 154 -6.75 -28.00 -9.67
CA ILE A 154 -6.98 -27.96 -11.11
C ILE A 154 -7.82 -26.73 -11.48
N LEU A 155 -8.90 -26.48 -10.74
CA LEU A 155 -9.78 -25.32 -10.97
C LEU A 155 -9.00 -24.00 -10.80
N LEU A 156 -8.22 -23.86 -9.72
CA LEU A 156 -7.39 -22.68 -9.48
C LEU A 156 -6.33 -22.49 -10.57
N THR A 157 -5.73 -23.58 -11.05
CA THR A 157 -4.78 -23.54 -12.16
C THR A 157 -5.44 -23.02 -13.43
N ASN A 158 -6.65 -23.50 -13.76
CA ASN A 158 -7.40 -23.02 -14.92
C ASN A 158 -7.74 -21.52 -14.80
N PHE A 159 -8.18 -21.08 -13.61
CA PHE A 159 -8.41 -19.66 -13.34
C PHE A 159 -7.17 -18.82 -13.62
N ASN A 160 -6.01 -19.24 -13.11
CA ASN A 160 -4.74 -18.55 -13.34
C ASN A 160 -4.38 -18.48 -14.83
N LEU A 161 -4.55 -19.58 -15.57
CA LEU A 161 -4.31 -19.59 -17.02
C LEU A 161 -5.21 -18.59 -17.76
N ARG A 162 -6.50 -18.51 -17.41
CA ARG A 162 -7.42 -17.53 -18.00
C ARG A 162 -7.04 -16.10 -17.67
N LYS A 163 -6.60 -15.83 -16.43
CA LYS A 163 -6.15 -14.50 -16.02
C LYS A 163 -4.88 -14.06 -16.75
N ILE A 164 -3.92 -14.96 -16.92
CA ILE A 164 -2.71 -14.69 -17.70
C ILE A 164 -3.06 -14.42 -19.15
N ALA A 165 -3.93 -15.24 -19.77
CA ALA A 165 -4.36 -15.04 -21.15
C ALA A 165 -5.08 -13.69 -21.35
N ALA A 166 -5.97 -13.32 -20.43
CA ALA A 166 -6.66 -12.03 -20.46
C ALA A 166 -5.67 -10.86 -20.33
N PHE A 167 -4.73 -10.94 -19.38
CA PHE A 167 -3.69 -9.92 -19.20
C PHE A 167 -2.82 -9.74 -20.45
N ILE A 168 -2.39 -10.84 -21.07
CA ILE A 168 -1.60 -10.79 -22.31
C ILE A 168 -2.44 -10.15 -23.43
N SER A 169 -3.71 -10.51 -23.56
CA SER A 169 -4.61 -9.92 -24.55
C SER A 169 -4.80 -8.41 -24.35
N ASP A 170 -5.01 -7.98 -23.12
CA ASP A 170 -5.15 -6.56 -22.77
C ASP A 170 -3.87 -5.78 -23.09
N LYS A 171 -2.69 -6.34 -22.75
CA LYS A 171 -1.41 -5.72 -23.10
C LYS A 171 -1.20 -5.59 -24.61
N ILE A 172 -1.57 -6.60 -25.39
CA ILE A 172 -1.50 -6.53 -26.85
C ILE A 172 -2.44 -5.42 -27.37
N ARG A 173 -3.66 -5.32 -26.84
CA ARG A 173 -4.65 -4.29 -27.22
C ARG A 173 -4.17 -2.89 -26.87
N ASP A 174 -3.59 -2.70 -25.69
CA ASP A 174 -3.09 -1.40 -25.24
C ASP A 174 -1.86 -0.96 -26.07
N ASN A 175 -0.93 -1.88 -26.35
CA ASN A 175 0.19 -1.61 -27.24
C ASN A 175 -0.29 -1.20 -28.64
N ALA A 176 -1.29 -1.89 -29.19
CA ALA A 176 -1.87 -1.55 -30.48
C ALA A 176 -2.44 -0.12 -30.45
N LYS A 177 -3.26 0.23 -29.45
CA LYS A 177 -3.83 1.57 -29.28
C LYS A 177 -2.75 2.65 -29.18
N ASN A 178 -1.71 2.44 -28.37
CA ASN A 178 -0.61 3.40 -28.21
C ASN A 178 0.14 3.63 -29.53
N THR A 179 0.33 2.58 -30.34
CA THR A 179 0.93 2.66 -31.67
C THR A 179 0.09 3.53 -32.62
N PHE A 180 -1.24 3.47 -32.53
CA PHE A 180 -2.14 4.33 -33.32
C PHE A 180 -2.16 5.78 -32.84
N THR A 181 -1.99 6.04 -31.54
CA THR A 181 -2.00 7.41 -30.99
C THR A 181 -0.68 8.15 -31.21
N GLU A 182 0.46 7.45 -31.23
CA GLU A 182 1.78 8.06 -31.47
C GLU A 182 2.06 8.37 -32.95
N ASN A 183 1.31 7.76 -33.87
CA ASN A 183 1.46 7.98 -35.31
C ASN A 183 0.14 8.34 -36.01
N PRO A 184 -0.44 9.53 -35.74
CA PRO A 184 -1.65 9.99 -36.42
C PRO A 184 -1.42 10.31 -37.92
N SER A 185 -0.15 10.42 -38.36
CA SER A 185 0.22 10.67 -39.75
C SER A 185 0.08 9.41 -40.63
N SER A 186 0.37 8.21 -40.12
CA SER A 186 0.24 6.96 -40.88
C SER A 186 -1.22 6.59 -41.16
N ALA A 187 -2.14 6.99 -40.29
CA ALA A 187 -3.58 6.83 -40.49
C ALA A 187 -4.13 7.69 -41.67
N ARG A 188 -3.51 8.84 -41.95
CA ARG A 188 -3.88 9.66 -43.13
C ARG A 188 -3.39 9.08 -44.45
N PHE A 189 -2.24 8.39 -44.45
CA PHE A 189 -1.74 7.71 -45.66
C PHE A 189 -2.56 6.48 -46.04
N ALA A 190 -3.14 5.76 -45.07
CA ALA A 190 -4.04 4.64 -45.33
C ALA A 190 -5.41 5.08 -45.89
N ALA A 191 -5.92 6.25 -45.50
CA ALA A 191 -7.16 6.81 -46.05
C ALA A 191 -6.98 7.34 -47.49
N ALA A 192 -5.80 7.85 -47.84
CA ALA A 192 -5.50 8.34 -49.19
C ALA A 192 -5.37 7.21 -50.22
N THR A 193 -4.83 6.05 -49.83
CA THR A 193 -4.75 4.87 -50.70
C THR A 193 -6.10 4.17 -50.92
N ALA A 194 -7.06 4.34 -50.02
CA ALA A 194 -8.43 3.84 -50.21
C ALA A 194 -9.26 4.69 -51.21
N ASN A 195 -8.90 5.96 -51.41
CA ASN A 195 -9.62 6.88 -52.31
C ASN A 195 -8.99 7.02 -53.71
N GLY A 196 -8.01 6.18 -54.06
CA GLY A 196 -7.55 6.03 -55.44
C GLY A 196 -6.80 7.23 -56.04
N THR A 197 -6.30 8.17 -55.24
CA THR A 197 -5.49 9.29 -55.75
C THR A 197 -4.02 9.07 -55.42
N THR A 198 -3.26 8.53 -56.38
CA THR A 198 -1.80 8.43 -56.28
C THR A 198 -1.19 9.83 -56.43
N PRO A 199 -0.46 10.38 -55.43
CA PRO A 199 0.25 11.63 -55.63
C PRO A 199 1.43 11.40 -56.60
N THR A 200 1.41 12.07 -57.74
CA THR A 200 2.49 12.03 -58.73
C THR A 200 3.74 12.69 -58.15
N PRO A 201 4.92 12.03 -58.17
CA PRO A 201 6.15 12.67 -57.72
C PRO A 201 6.59 13.72 -58.75
N THR A 202 6.80 14.95 -58.29
CA THR A 202 7.35 16.06 -59.07
C THR A 202 8.79 15.76 -59.50
N PRO A 203 9.16 15.91 -60.78
CA PRO A 203 10.52 15.64 -61.20
C PRO A 203 11.48 16.75 -60.72
N THR A 204 12.52 16.35 -60.01
CA THR A 204 13.66 17.20 -59.65
C THR A 204 14.50 17.52 -60.88
N ARG A 205 14.68 18.81 -61.19
CA ARG A 205 15.57 19.28 -62.26
C ARG A 205 17.04 19.14 -61.81
N PRO A 206 17.95 18.61 -62.64
CA PRO A 206 19.35 18.51 -62.26
C PRO A 206 20.10 19.84 -62.47
N ALA A 207 21.01 20.10 -61.54
CA ALA A 207 22.02 21.18 -61.43
C ALA A 207 21.58 22.61 -61.81
#